data_AF-A0A8T6M0H3-F1
#
_entry.id   AF-A0A8T6M0H3-F1
#
_cell.length_a   1.000
_cell.length_b   1.000
_cell.length_c   1.000
_cell.angle_alpha   90.00
_cell.angle_beta   90.00
_cell.angle_gamma   90.00
#
_symmetry.space_group_name_H-M   'P 1'
#
loop_
_entity.id
_entity.type
_entity.pdbx_description
1 polymer ?
#
loop_
_entity_poly.entity_id
_entity_poly.type
_entity_poly.pdbx_seq_one_letter_code
_entity_poly.pdbx_strand_id
1 'polypeptide(L)'
;YLVVKNEGKEILRYNIADKLCNSNKLCNEMETFYSCPKDCPLGSKDGVCIKDKDGFCDPDCLEGIDPDCLEKPKPKTNIFLYLGMGVALIIIILAVFILSRKRSQSINPSQPPDYPRQHI
;
A
#
# COMPACT_ATOMS: atom_id res chain seq x y z
N TYR A 1 26.22 -7.91 23.42
CA TYR A 1 26.99 -9.04 24.00
C TYR A 1 27.38 -8.71 25.43
N LEU A 2 27.21 -9.66 26.35
CA LEU A 2 27.79 -9.61 27.68
C LEU A 2 29.20 -10.19 27.63
N VAL A 3 30.19 -9.44 28.10
CA VAL A 3 31.59 -9.86 28.08
C VAL A 3 32.14 -9.84 29.50
N VAL A 4 32.58 -11.01 29.99
CA VAL A 4 33.25 -11.14 31.28
C VAL A 4 34.75 -11.15 31.05
N LYS A 5 35.46 -10.26 31.74
CA LYS A 5 36.92 -10.15 31.68
C LYS A 5 37.53 -10.40 33.06
N ASN A 6 38.67 -11.07 33.10
CA ASN A 6 39.54 -11.14 34.28
C ASN A 6 40.92 -10.64 33.88
N GLU A 7 41.45 -9.68 34.65
CA GLU A 7 42.74 -9.02 34.36
C GLU A 7 42.83 -8.53 32.90
N GLY A 8 41.72 -8.01 32.36
CA GLY A 8 41.65 -7.51 30.98
C GLY A 8 41.53 -8.60 29.91
N LYS A 9 41.75 -9.87 30.24
CA LYS A 9 41.52 -11.01 29.35
C LYS A 9 40.04 -11.37 29.33
N GLU A 10 39.47 -11.47 28.13
CA GLU A 10 38.12 -11.97 27.93
C GLU A 10 38.04 -13.47 28.24
N ILE A 11 37.13 -13.84 29.14
CA ILE A 11 36.90 -15.23 29.57
C ILE A 11 35.59 -15.75 29.00
N LEU A 12 34.59 -14.88 28.88
CA LEU A 12 33.26 -15.25 28.41
C LEU A 12 32.71 -14.15 27.53
N ARG A 13 32.11 -14.55 26.41
CA ARG A 13 31.28 -13.72 25.55
C ARG A 13 29.95 -14.40 25.37
N TYR A 14 28.88 -13.68 25.69
CA TYR A 14 27.54 -14.19 25.60
C TYR A 14 26.66 -13.26 24.79
N ASN A 15 25.91 -13.81 23.84
CA ASN A 15 24.89 -13.05 23.12
C ASN A 15 23.57 -13.14 23.91
N ILE A 16 23.20 -12.06 24.59
CA ILE A 16 21.96 -12.02 25.35
C ILE A 16 20.75 -12.05 24.40
N ALA A 17 20.86 -11.41 23.23
CA ALA A 17 19.76 -11.32 22.27
C ALA A 17 19.25 -12.71 21.83
N ASP A 18 20.15 -13.66 21.60
CA ASP A 18 19.81 -15.04 21.21
C ASP A 18 19.06 -15.83 22.30
N LYS A 19 19.01 -15.32 23.54
CA LYS A 19 18.20 -15.90 24.63
C LYS A 19 16.90 -15.17 24.88
N LEU A 20 16.77 -13.96 24.35
CA LEU A 20 15.59 -13.13 24.47
C LEU A 20 14.68 -13.21 23.24
N CYS A 21 15.06 -13.95 22.21
CA CYS A 21 14.32 -14.10 20.95
C CYS A 21 14.16 -15.59 20.64
N ASN A 22 12.92 -16.06 20.60
CA ASN A 22 12.59 -17.47 20.37
C ASN A 22 12.30 -17.77 18.87
N SER A 23 12.20 -16.74 18.02
CA SER A 23 12.00 -16.86 16.57
C SER A 23 10.72 -17.61 16.17
N ASN A 24 9.66 -17.50 16.99
CA ASN A 24 8.35 -18.11 16.75
C ASN A 24 7.44 -17.27 15.82
N LYS A 25 7.91 -16.09 15.36
CA LYS A 25 7.18 -15.10 14.53
C LYS A 25 6.04 -14.37 15.25
N LEU A 26 6.03 -14.40 16.58
CA LEU A 26 5.05 -13.74 17.43
C LEU A 26 5.79 -12.87 18.43
N CYS A 27 5.60 -11.56 18.38
CA CYS A 27 6.11 -10.68 19.42
C CYS A 27 5.42 -10.98 20.77
N ASN A 28 6.07 -11.76 21.64
CA ASN A 28 5.50 -12.17 22.92
C ASN A 28 6.56 -12.35 24.04
N GLU A 29 6.09 -12.64 25.26
CA GLU A 29 6.92 -12.90 26.44
C GLU A 29 7.84 -11.71 26.83
N MET A 30 9.15 -11.83 26.58
CA MET A 30 10.19 -10.82 26.86
C MET A 30 10.86 -10.31 25.58
N GLU A 31 10.24 -10.56 24.42
CA GLU A 31 10.71 -10.09 23.12
C GLU A 31 10.43 -8.60 22.94
N THR A 32 11.37 -7.92 22.30
CA THR A 32 11.31 -6.49 21.95
C THR A 32 11.93 -6.31 20.57
N PHE A 33 11.72 -5.16 19.94
CA PHE A 33 12.37 -4.78 18.69
C PHE A 33 13.90 -4.89 18.77
N TYR A 34 14.49 -4.56 19.92
CA TYR A 34 15.95 -4.62 20.12
C TYR A 34 16.48 -6.05 20.31
N SER A 35 15.68 -6.97 20.89
CA SER A 35 16.09 -8.36 21.09
C SER A 35 15.69 -9.27 19.93
N CYS A 36 14.56 -9.00 19.28
CA CYS A 36 13.92 -9.88 18.29
C CYS A 36 13.20 -9.08 17.16
N PRO A 37 13.92 -8.28 16.34
CA PRO A 37 13.31 -7.38 15.35
C PRO A 37 12.53 -8.10 14.23
N LYS A 38 12.73 -9.42 14.07
CA LYS A 38 11.98 -10.23 13.10
C LYS A 38 10.57 -10.55 13.59
N ASP A 39 10.41 -10.76 14.89
CA ASP A 39 9.14 -11.16 15.50
C ASP A 39 8.41 -9.94 16.06
N CYS A 40 9.15 -8.95 16.55
CA CYS A 40 8.70 -7.62 16.99
C CYS A 40 9.20 -6.53 16.01
N PRO A 41 8.55 -6.30 14.85
CA PRO A 41 8.89 -5.20 13.94
C PRO A 41 8.53 -3.81 14.52
N LEU A 42 8.99 -2.74 13.88
CA LEU A 42 8.58 -1.36 14.21
C LEU A 42 7.05 -1.20 14.27
N GLY A 43 6.57 -0.47 15.28
CA GLY A 43 5.14 -0.31 15.56
C GLY A 43 4.48 -1.52 16.26
N SER A 44 5.26 -2.51 16.70
CA SER A 44 4.77 -3.60 17.55
C SER A 44 4.56 -3.12 18.97
N LYS A 45 3.62 -3.73 19.68
CA LYS A 45 3.46 -3.54 21.12
C LYS A 45 4.34 -4.55 21.86
N ASP A 46 5.51 -4.11 22.29
CA ASP A 46 6.58 -4.93 22.88
C ASP A 46 7.10 -4.40 24.23
N GLY A 47 6.51 -3.30 24.72
CA GLY A 47 6.85 -2.66 25.99
C GLY A 47 8.04 -1.70 25.92
N VAL A 48 8.56 -1.40 24.73
CA VAL A 48 9.67 -0.46 24.51
C VAL A 48 9.27 0.63 23.54
N CYS A 49 9.24 1.88 24.01
CA CYS A 49 8.96 3.03 23.15
C CYS A 49 10.15 3.37 22.24
N ILE A 50 9.92 3.31 20.92
CA ILE A 50 10.77 3.79 19.83
C ILE A 50 10.23 5.15 19.36
N LYS A 51 11.03 6.20 19.55
CA LYS A 51 10.62 7.61 19.28
C LYS A 51 11.17 8.17 17.97
N ASP A 52 11.76 7.31 17.14
CA ASP A 52 12.40 7.72 15.91
C ASP A 52 11.33 8.05 14.86
N LYS A 53 11.57 9.07 14.02
CA LYS A 53 10.67 9.37 12.91
C LYS A 53 10.94 8.42 11.74
N ASP A 54 10.30 7.26 11.74
CA ASP A 54 10.50 6.16 10.79
C ASP A 54 9.26 5.80 9.96
N GLY A 55 8.14 6.47 10.21
CA GLY A 55 6.86 6.27 9.53
C GLY A 55 5.97 5.18 10.15
N PHE A 56 6.37 4.59 11.28
CA PHE A 56 5.58 3.66 12.07
C PHE A 56 5.26 4.30 13.43
N CYS A 57 4.01 4.21 13.85
CA CYS A 57 3.62 4.61 15.20
C CYS A 57 3.85 3.46 16.18
N ASP A 58 4.67 3.70 17.20
CA ASP A 58 4.96 2.82 18.32
C ASP A 58 3.87 2.91 19.41
N PRO A 59 3.14 1.81 19.68
CA PRO A 59 2.03 1.78 20.62
C PRO A 59 2.43 1.77 22.11
N ASP A 60 3.73 1.63 22.42
CA ASP A 60 4.25 1.69 23.79
C ASP A 60 4.75 3.08 24.19
N CYS A 61 4.81 4.01 23.23
CA CYS A 61 5.10 5.41 23.50
C CYS A 61 3.93 6.15 24.15
N LEU A 62 4.24 7.08 25.05
CA LEU A 62 3.27 8.04 25.55
C LEU A 62 2.86 9.03 24.44
N GLU A 63 1.69 9.64 24.59
CA GLU A 63 1.16 10.61 23.63
C GLU A 63 2.17 11.74 23.35
N GLY A 64 2.44 11.97 22.06
CA GLY A 64 3.34 13.02 21.59
C GLY A 64 4.84 12.70 21.72
N ILE A 65 5.22 11.49 22.17
CA ILE A 65 6.63 11.08 22.21
C ILE A 65 7.09 10.54 20.87
N ASP A 66 6.30 9.67 20.25
CA ASP A 66 6.53 9.22 18.89
C ASP A 66 5.90 10.21 17.90
N PRO A 67 6.71 10.86 17.03
CA PRO A 67 6.23 11.82 16.04
C PRO A 67 5.31 11.21 14.97
N ASP A 68 5.41 9.91 14.68
CA ASP A 68 4.62 9.24 13.65
C ASP A 68 3.21 8.85 14.14
N CYS A 69 3.01 8.75 15.46
CA CYS A 69 1.67 8.58 16.05
C CYS A 69 0.75 9.80 15.89
N LEU A 70 1.31 10.96 15.58
CA LEU A 70 0.54 12.19 15.30
C LEU A 70 0.15 12.29 13.81
N GLU A 71 0.86 11.58 12.93
CA GLU A 71 0.57 11.58 11.50
C GLU A 71 -0.51 10.54 11.19
N LYS A 72 -1.70 11.01 10.80
CA LYS A 72 -2.77 10.12 10.33
C LYS A 72 -2.28 9.28 9.14
N PRO A 73 -2.61 7.98 9.06
CA PRO A 73 -2.14 7.13 7.98
C PRO A 73 -2.56 7.73 6.64
N LYS A 74 -1.57 7.98 5.78
CA LYS A 74 -1.84 8.42 4.40
C LYS A 74 -2.60 7.28 3.72
N PRO A 75 -3.80 7.52 3.16
CA PRO A 75 -4.56 6.46 2.52
C PRO A 75 -3.71 5.89 1.37
N LYS A 76 -3.53 4.57 1.36
CA LYS A 76 -2.91 3.87 0.23
C LYS A 76 -3.83 4.02 -0.98
N THR A 77 -3.63 5.06 -1.77
CA THR A 77 -4.39 5.28 -3.00
C THR A 77 -3.91 4.32 -4.07
N ASN A 78 -4.75 3.36 -4.47
CA ASN A 78 -4.46 2.43 -5.55
C ASN A 78 -4.51 3.14 -6.91
N ILE A 79 -3.35 3.67 -7.33
CA ILE A 79 -3.21 4.46 -8.56
C ILE A 79 -3.67 3.71 -9.82
N PHE A 80 -3.52 2.38 -9.83
CA PHE A 80 -3.96 1.51 -10.93
C PHE A 80 -5.48 1.51 -11.13
N LEU A 81 -6.26 1.68 -10.06
CA LEU A 81 -7.72 1.78 -10.16
C LEU A 81 -8.14 3.06 -10.91
N TYR A 82 -7.51 4.18 -10.57
CA TYR A 82 -7.78 5.48 -11.21
C TYR A 82 -7.34 5.50 -12.67
N LEU A 83 -6.19 4.89 -12.99
CA LEU A 83 -5.74 4.75 -14.38
C LEU A 83 -6.71 3.88 -15.21
N GLY A 84 -7.21 2.78 -14.64
CA GLY A 84 -8.22 1.94 -15.29
C GLY A 84 -9.53 2.70 -15.57
N MET A 85 -10.02 3.45 -14.59
CA MET A 85 -11.22 4.29 -14.75
C MET A 85 -11.02 5.37 -15.82
N GLY A 86 -9.85 6.01 -15.87
CA GLY A 86 -9.52 7.02 -16.88
C GLY A 86 -9.53 6.46 -18.31
N VAL A 87 -8.90 5.29 -18.51
CA VAL A 87 -8.89 4.62 -19.83
C VAL A 87 -10.30 4.21 -20.25
N ALA A 88 -11.11 3.66 -19.33
CA ALA A 88 -12.49 3.27 -19.61
C ALA A 88 -13.35 4.48 -20.05
N LEU A 89 -13.22 5.63 -19.39
CA LEU A 89 -13.93 6.85 -19.76
C LEU A 89 -13.55 7.36 -21.16
N ILE A 90 -12.26 7.32 -21.51
CA ILE A 90 -11.79 7.71 -22.85
C ILE A 90 -12.39 6.81 -23.92
N ILE A 91 -12.41 5.48 -23.69
CA ILE A 91 -13.02 4.51 -24.63
C ILE A 91 -14.51 4.80 -24.83
N ILE A 92 -15.24 5.07 -23.74
CA ILE A 92 -16.67 5.40 -23.79
C ILE A 92 -16.91 6.68 -24.61
N ILE A 93 -16.12 7.73 -24.36
CA ILE A 93 -16.22 9.00 -25.10
C ILE A 93 -15.96 8.78 -26.60
N LEU A 94 -14.92 8.01 -26.95
CA LEU A 94 -14.62 7.68 -28.35
C LEU A 94 -15.75 6.87 -29.01
N ALA A 95 -16.30 5.88 -28.31
CA ALA A 95 -17.42 5.08 -28.81
C ALA A 95 -18.67 5.94 -29.06
N VAL A 96 -19.04 6.81 -28.13
CA VAL A 96 -20.15 7.76 -28.29
C VAL A 96 -19.91 8.70 -29.47
N PHE A 97 -18.69 9.24 -29.61
CA PHE A 97 -18.34 10.11 -30.72
C PHE A 97 -18.48 9.40 -32.08
N ILE A 98 -18.00 8.16 -32.20
CA ILE A 98 -18.12 7.36 -33.43
C ILE A 98 -19.60 7.06 -33.75
N LEU A 99 -20.40 6.68 -32.75
CA LEU A 99 -21.83 6.41 -32.93
C LEU A 99 -22.63 7.67 -33.30
N SER A 100 -22.29 8.82 -32.72
CA SER A 100 -22.91 10.11 -33.05
C SER A 100 -22.63 10.55 -34.49
N ARG A 101 -21.43 10.25 -35.02
CA ARG A 101 -21.08 10.50 -36.43
C ARG A 101 -21.84 9.59 -37.39
N LYS A 102 -22.06 8.32 -37.03
CA LYS A 102 -22.84 7.38 -37.86
C LYS A 102 -24.29 7.84 -38.05
N ARG A 103 -24.89 8.45 -37.02
CA ARG A 103 -26.26 9.01 -37.08
C ARG A 103 -26.40 10.20 -38.04
N SER A 104 -25.32 10.95 -38.28
CA SER A 104 -25.34 12.09 -39.21
C SER A 104 -25.27 11.68 -40.69
N GLN A 105 -24.83 10.46 -41.00
CA GLN A 105 -24.72 9.96 -42.38
C GLN A 105 -26.03 9.33 -42.92
N SER A 106 -26.97 8.92 -42.06
CA SER A 106 -28.25 8.32 -42.47
C SER A 106 -29.36 9.35 -42.80
N ILE A 107 -29.05 10.64 -42.79
CA ILE A 107 -29.95 11.73 -43.19
C ILE A 107 -29.36 12.37 -44.45
N ASN A 108 -29.47 11.71 -45.61
CA ASN A 108 -29.14 12.31 -46.90
C ASN A 108 -30.37 12.17 -47.84
N PRO A 109 -31.12 13.25 -48.13
CA PRO A 109 -32.46 13.20 -48.73
C PRO A 109 -32.50 13.12 -50.27
N SER A 110 -31.56 12.43 -50.92
CA SER A 110 -31.42 12.48 -52.39
C SER A 110 -31.78 11.17 -53.10
N GLN A 111 -33.01 10.67 -52.92
CA GLN A 111 -33.60 9.71 -53.87
C GLN A 111 -35.04 10.13 -54.23
N PRO A 112 -35.34 10.48 -55.50
CA PRO A 112 -36.70 10.75 -55.94
C PRO A 112 -37.52 9.45 -56.07
N PRO A 113 -38.86 9.49 -55.96
CA PRO A 113 -39.70 8.31 -55.96
C PRO A 113 -39.75 7.64 -57.34
N ASP A 114 -39.55 6.33 -57.35
CA ASP A 114 -39.69 5.45 -58.50
C ASP A 114 -41.18 5.19 -58.78
N TYR A 115 -41.64 5.53 -59.99
CA TYR A 115 -43.03 5.34 -60.41
C TYR A 115 -43.17 4.03 -61.21
N PRO A 116 -44.08 3.11 -60.83
CA PRO A 116 -44.20 1.83 -61.51
C PRO A 116 -44.76 2.00 -62.93
N ARG A 117 -44.02 1.45 -63.90
CA ARG A 117 -44.42 1.40 -65.31
C ARG A 117 -45.52 0.35 -65.48
N GLN A 118 -46.73 0.80 -65.82
CA GLN A 118 -47.82 -0.07 -66.31
C GLN A 118 -47.47 -0.59 -67.71
N HIS A 119 -47.60 -1.90 -67.93
CA HIS A 119 -47.61 -2.49 -69.27
C HIS A 119 -48.93 -3.22 -69.48
N ILE A 120 -49.49 -2.93 -70.66
CA ILE A 120 -50.76 -3.37 -71.23
C ILE A 120 -50.65 -4.80 -71.77
#